data_AF-A0A3C1UT89-F1
#
_entry.id   AF-A0A3C1UT89-F1
#
_cell.length_a   1.000
_cell.length_b   1.000
_cell.length_c   1.000
_cell.angle_alpha   90.00
_cell.angle_beta   90.00
_cell.angle_gamma   90.00
#
_symmetry.space_group_name_H-M   'P 1'
#
loop_
_entity.id
_entity.type
_entity.pdbx_description
1 polymer ?
#
loop_
_entity_poly.entity_id
_entity_poly.type
_entity_poly.pdbx_seq_one_letter_code
_entity_poly.pdbx_strand_id
1 'polypeptide(L)'
;MDKKWNLRKGCILALIGYAVLAVLFYAIAGPQFRVRIDSTDSVSPSASAGEILAGAKLEQRFVSTSDRLTGFSVLCGTFGRQNSGVLHLSLYDETKGQAEKILIEDFSVDLSALQDNSWYTVQLETPLENAIGRNLVLEIFSDDGTLGNAATVYYGNSVATGRVEIASEGWTPLYQNGQPLQGTLCLQTAGETDLWFGRYYWYFAVGVGLLLGLYGWRLCALEKKGKSCLGLKLIHAFTRYRFLIQQLVSRDFKTKYKRSVLGIIWSFLNPLLTMLVQYVVFSTIFKSDIPNFPVYLLTGIVLFNFFNESCGMGITSILGNTSLINKVYVPKYIYPVTRVLSSSINMLFSMVPLLLVILLTRTAITPAILLLPFSLACLICFCTGMVLVLSASMVFFRDTQFLWNVLSMIWMYATPIFYPESIIPARFLAIYKLNPLYHFIRFARTVIMDGISPEPKAYLICLVFAVGSLVIGGLIFRKMQDKFVLYI
;
A
#
# COMPACT_ATOMS: atom_id res chain seq x y z
N MET A 1 -25.90 -34.97 16.40
CA MET A 1 -25.85 -35.54 15.04
C MET A 1 -24.70 -34.88 14.30
N ASP A 2 -23.48 -35.41 14.43
CA ASP A 2 -22.30 -34.86 13.77
C ASP A 2 -22.32 -35.21 12.28
N LYS A 3 -22.69 -34.23 11.46
CA LYS A 3 -22.58 -34.31 10.00
C LYS A 3 -21.10 -34.46 9.66
N LYS A 4 -20.60 -35.69 9.51
CA LYS A 4 -19.21 -36.00 9.12
C LYS A 4 -18.84 -35.11 7.93
N TRP A 5 -17.96 -34.14 8.18
CA TRP A 5 -17.53 -33.19 7.18
C TRP A 5 -16.84 -33.96 6.04
N ASN A 6 -17.39 -33.87 4.84
CA ASN A 6 -16.90 -34.62 3.69
C ASN A 6 -15.74 -33.84 3.07
N LEU A 7 -14.50 -34.25 3.36
CA LEU A 7 -13.27 -33.58 2.91
C LEU A 7 -13.28 -33.32 1.40
N ARG A 8 -13.77 -34.27 0.60
CA ARG A 8 -13.88 -34.12 -0.87
C ARG A 8 -14.78 -32.94 -1.26
N LYS A 9 -15.93 -32.78 -0.61
CA LYS A 9 -16.83 -31.63 -0.85
C LYS A 9 -16.16 -30.33 -0.39
N GLY A 10 -15.42 -30.36 0.72
CA GLY A 10 -14.64 -29.22 1.21
C GLY A 10 -13.56 -28.76 0.24
N CYS A 11 -12.76 -29.69 -0.32
CA CYS A 11 -11.74 -29.37 -1.31
C CYS A 11 -12.33 -28.82 -2.61
N ILE A 12 -13.46 -29.36 -3.09
CA ILE A 12 -14.16 -28.85 -4.29
C ILE A 12 -14.70 -27.45 -4.04
N LEU A 13 -15.34 -27.20 -2.90
CA LEU A 13 -15.83 -25.87 -2.52
C LEU A 13 -14.69 -24.85 -2.40
N ALA A 14 -13.53 -25.26 -1.86
CA ALA A 14 -12.36 -24.39 -1.77
C ALA A 14 -11.80 -24.02 -3.15
N LEU A 15 -11.76 -24.97 -4.10
CA LEU A 15 -11.36 -24.71 -5.48
C LEU A 15 -12.33 -23.77 -6.21
N ILE A 16 -13.64 -24.00 -6.08
CA ILE A 16 -14.66 -23.13 -6.68
C ILE A 16 -14.57 -21.74 -6.06
N GLY A 17 -14.45 -21.64 -4.73
CA GLY A 17 -14.26 -20.37 -4.03
C GLY A 17 -13.01 -19.63 -4.48
N TYR A 18 -11.90 -20.34 -4.68
CA TYR A 18 -10.68 -19.77 -5.23
C TYR A 18 -10.88 -19.22 -6.65
N ALA A 19 -11.51 -19.98 -7.55
CA ALA A 19 -11.76 -19.53 -8.92
C ALA A 19 -12.65 -18.27 -8.96
N VAL A 20 -13.71 -18.24 -8.15
CA VAL A 20 -14.58 -17.06 -8.01
C VAL A 20 -13.80 -15.87 -7.46
N LEU A 21 -12.99 -16.06 -6.42
CA LEU A 21 -12.16 -15.00 -5.84
C LEU A 21 -11.10 -14.49 -6.81
N ALA A 22 -10.50 -15.34 -7.64
CA ALA A 22 -9.54 -14.92 -8.65
C ALA A 22 -10.19 -14.03 -9.73
N VAL A 23 -11.37 -14.42 -10.23
CA VAL A 23 -12.13 -13.60 -11.18
C VAL A 23 -12.54 -12.26 -10.56
N LEU A 24 -13.10 -12.30 -9.34
CA LEU A 24 -13.51 -11.10 -8.61
C LEU A 24 -12.32 -10.18 -8.33
N PHE A 25 -11.18 -10.73 -7.91
CA PHE A 25 -9.96 -9.97 -7.68
C PHE A 25 -9.52 -9.25 -8.94
N TYR A 26 -9.47 -9.94 -10.08
CA TYR A 26 -9.08 -9.33 -11.36
C TYR A 26 -10.04 -8.22 -11.82
N ALA A 27 -11.34 -8.38 -11.56
CA ALA A 27 -12.34 -7.37 -11.88
C ALA A 27 -12.21 -6.13 -10.97
N ILE A 28 -11.96 -6.34 -9.67
CA ILE A 28 -11.91 -5.28 -8.67
C ILE A 28 -10.57 -4.54 -8.68
N ALA A 29 -9.47 -5.24 -9.00
CA ALA A 29 -8.14 -4.66 -8.99
C ALA A 29 -7.94 -3.62 -10.11
N GLY A 30 -8.78 -3.65 -11.16
CA GLY A 30 -8.83 -2.62 -12.19
C GLY A 30 -7.57 -2.52 -13.06
N PRO A 31 -7.45 -1.45 -13.86
CA PRO A 31 -6.28 -1.20 -14.71
C PRO A 31 -5.00 -0.90 -13.90
N GLN A 32 -5.12 -0.36 -12.70
CA GLN A 32 -3.98 0.01 -11.84
C GLN A 32 -3.16 -1.21 -11.37
N PHE A 33 -3.77 -2.40 -11.37
CA PHE A 33 -3.06 -3.65 -11.13
C PHE A 33 -2.18 -4.10 -12.31
N ARG A 34 -2.48 -3.59 -13.50
CA ARG A 34 -1.81 -3.95 -14.77
C ARG A 34 -0.80 -2.90 -15.19
N VAL A 35 -1.08 -1.65 -14.90
CA VAL A 35 -0.28 -0.51 -15.34
C VAL A 35 0.03 0.37 -14.14
N ARG A 36 1.30 0.77 -14.03
CA ARG A 36 1.72 1.82 -13.11
C ARG A 36 1.77 3.13 -13.87
N ILE A 37 1.07 4.14 -13.38
CA ILE A 37 1.17 5.50 -13.89
C ILE A 37 2.45 6.08 -13.31
N ASP A 38 3.38 6.41 -14.21
CA ASP A 38 4.67 7.01 -13.89
C ASP A 38 4.63 8.48 -14.29
N SER A 39 4.92 9.36 -13.32
CA SER A 39 5.17 10.77 -13.55
C SER A 39 6.61 11.08 -13.14
N THR A 40 7.40 11.65 -14.05
CA THR A 40 8.76 12.07 -13.69
C THR A 40 8.73 13.37 -12.91
N ASP A 41 9.55 13.46 -11.87
CA ASP A 41 9.78 14.72 -11.16
C ASP A 41 10.45 15.73 -12.11
N SER A 42 10.11 17.02 -11.94
CA SER A 42 10.71 18.11 -12.67
C SER A 42 11.75 18.86 -11.86
N VAL A 43 12.59 19.60 -12.58
CA VAL A 43 13.57 20.52 -11.99
C VAL A 43 12.84 21.75 -11.43
N SER A 44 13.30 22.25 -10.28
CA SER A 44 12.81 23.48 -9.67
C SER A 44 13.09 24.68 -10.57
N PRO A 45 12.13 25.59 -10.77
CA PRO A 45 12.31 26.74 -11.67
C PRO A 45 13.37 27.69 -11.12
N SER A 46 14.48 27.84 -11.83
CA SER A 46 15.57 28.76 -11.45
C SER A 46 15.56 30.03 -12.30
N ALA A 47 15.21 29.92 -13.58
CA ALA A 47 15.16 31.02 -14.53
C ALA A 47 14.09 30.77 -15.61
N SER A 48 13.74 31.83 -16.35
CA SER A 48 12.83 31.77 -17.48
C SER A 48 13.61 31.85 -18.80
N ALA A 49 13.17 31.12 -19.83
CA ALA A 49 13.80 31.10 -21.16
C ALA A 49 13.60 32.41 -21.96
N GLY A 50 12.96 33.40 -21.34
CA GLY A 50 12.49 34.60 -22.01
C GLY A 50 11.19 34.36 -22.79
N GLU A 51 10.66 35.42 -23.36
CA GLU A 51 9.49 35.36 -24.23
C GLU A 51 9.81 34.60 -25.53
N ILE A 52 8.98 33.62 -25.87
CA ILE A 52 9.13 32.82 -27.08
C ILE A 52 8.57 33.62 -28.26
N LEU A 53 9.44 34.43 -28.86
CA LEU A 53 9.11 35.28 -30.00
C LEU A 53 9.02 34.49 -31.31
N ALA A 54 8.41 35.09 -32.34
CA ALA A 54 8.36 34.54 -33.69
C ALA A 54 9.74 34.09 -34.19
N GLY A 55 9.87 32.80 -34.50
CA GLY A 55 11.13 32.19 -34.96
C GLY A 55 12.09 31.74 -33.84
N ALA A 56 11.77 31.98 -32.57
CA ALA A 56 12.50 31.39 -31.44
C ALA A 56 12.08 29.93 -31.26
N LYS A 57 13.07 29.03 -31.18
CA LYS A 57 12.90 27.59 -31.00
C LYS A 57 13.63 27.12 -29.76
N LEU A 58 12.92 26.43 -28.89
CA LEU A 58 13.48 25.77 -27.71
C LEU A 58 13.43 24.26 -27.92
N GLU A 59 14.54 23.57 -27.70
CA GLU A 59 14.63 22.12 -27.81
C GLU A 59 15.12 21.50 -26.50
N GLN A 60 14.31 20.63 -25.92
CA GLN A 60 14.70 19.81 -24.78
C GLN A 60 14.77 18.35 -25.20
N ARG A 61 15.94 17.73 -25.03
CA ARG A 61 16.09 16.28 -25.22
C ARG A 61 15.83 15.54 -23.91
N PHE A 62 15.10 14.44 -23.96
CA PHE A 62 14.88 13.61 -22.79
C PHE A 62 14.73 12.15 -23.19
N VAL A 63 14.99 11.24 -22.25
CA VAL A 63 14.82 9.81 -22.47
C VAL A 63 13.53 9.39 -21.78
N SER A 64 12.61 8.78 -22.51
CA SER A 64 11.38 8.28 -21.89
C SER A 64 11.69 7.07 -20.99
N THR A 65 11.18 7.12 -19.77
CA THR A 65 11.33 6.06 -18.76
C THR A 65 10.15 5.09 -18.73
N SER A 66 9.08 5.39 -19.46
CA SER A 66 7.81 4.66 -19.41
C SER A 66 7.62 3.80 -20.66
N ASP A 67 6.94 2.65 -20.52
CA ASP A 67 6.65 1.76 -21.67
C ASP A 67 5.75 2.44 -22.70
N ARG A 68 4.78 3.22 -22.22
CA ARG A 68 3.90 4.07 -23.03
C ARG A 68 3.97 5.50 -22.53
N LEU A 69 4.24 6.46 -23.41
CA LEU A 69 4.14 7.88 -23.08
C LEU A 69 2.71 8.34 -23.33
N THR A 70 2.04 8.89 -22.32
CA THR A 70 0.64 9.34 -22.41
C THR A 70 0.54 10.87 -22.49
N GLY A 71 1.55 11.58 -22.02
CA GLY A 71 1.62 13.03 -22.16
C GLY A 71 2.87 13.63 -21.54
N PHE A 72 2.92 14.95 -21.56
CA PHE A 72 3.95 15.73 -20.89
C PHE A 72 3.38 17.05 -20.41
N SER A 73 3.98 17.59 -19.36
CA SER A 73 3.59 18.86 -18.77
C SER A 73 4.79 19.79 -18.73
N VAL A 74 4.59 21.04 -19.15
CA VAL A 74 5.61 22.09 -19.16
C VAL A 74 5.17 23.20 -18.22
N LEU A 75 6.11 23.73 -17.42
CA LEU A 75 5.85 24.89 -16.58
C LEU A 75 5.94 26.17 -17.41
N CYS A 76 4.79 26.80 -17.63
CA CYS A 76 4.66 28.01 -18.43
C CYS A 76 4.39 29.23 -17.53
N GLY A 77 4.82 30.40 -18.00
CA GLY A 77 4.57 31.70 -17.37
C GLY A 77 4.07 32.72 -18.38
N THR A 78 3.19 33.60 -17.93
CA THR A 78 2.68 34.75 -18.70
C THR A 78 3.03 36.07 -18.00
N PHE A 79 3.68 36.02 -16.82
CA PHE A 79 4.05 37.19 -16.00
C PHE A 79 2.85 38.09 -15.67
N GLY A 80 1.68 37.47 -15.44
CA GLY A 80 0.42 38.18 -15.16
C GLY A 80 -0.19 38.93 -16.35
N ARG A 81 0.29 38.69 -17.59
CA ARG A 81 -0.21 39.35 -18.80
C ARG A 81 -1.30 38.54 -19.48
N GLN A 82 -2.19 39.23 -20.20
CA GLN A 82 -3.13 38.59 -21.13
C GLN A 82 -2.43 38.43 -22.47
N ASN A 83 -2.04 37.20 -22.76
CA ASN A 83 -1.34 36.85 -23.99
C ASN A 83 -2.33 36.33 -25.04
N SER A 84 -2.06 36.62 -26.32
CA SER A 84 -2.81 36.12 -27.47
C SER A 84 -1.85 35.59 -28.53
N GLY A 85 -2.20 34.46 -29.15
CA GLY A 85 -1.36 33.77 -30.12
C GLY A 85 -1.31 32.27 -29.85
N VAL A 86 -0.53 31.55 -30.65
CA VAL A 86 -0.41 30.09 -30.57
C VAL A 86 1.02 29.69 -30.19
N LEU A 87 1.13 28.82 -29.19
CA LEU A 87 2.36 28.12 -28.84
C LEU A 87 2.30 26.71 -29.40
N HIS A 88 3.28 26.35 -30.23
CA HIS A 88 3.42 25.02 -30.79
C HIS A 88 4.35 24.18 -29.91
N LEU A 89 3.91 22.98 -29.58
CA LEU A 89 4.66 21.97 -28.86
C LEU A 89 4.75 20.74 -29.77
N SER A 90 5.89 20.52 -30.40
CA SER A 90 6.09 19.39 -31.30
C SER A 90 6.98 18.35 -30.63
N LEU A 91 6.51 17.10 -30.60
CA LEU A 91 7.27 15.96 -30.06
C LEU A 91 7.92 15.18 -31.19
N TYR A 92 9.23 14.94 -31.10
CA TYR A 92 10.00 14.19 -32.09
C TYR A 92 10.71 12.97 -31.48
N ASP A 93 10.89 11.92 -32.29
CA ASP A 93 11.75 10.77 -31.99
C ASP A 93 13.15 10.95 -32.62
N GLU A 94 14.20 10.80 -31.80
CA GLU A 94 15.63 10.92 -32.16
C GLU A 94 16.43 9.68 -31.69
N THR A 95 15.81 8.48 -31.71
CA THR A 95 16.44 7.23 -31.28
C THR A 95 17.55 6.79 -32.25
N LYS A 96 18.73 6.36 -31.71
CA LYS A 96 19.96 6.07 -32.47
C LYS A 96 19.73 5.17 -33.70
N GLY A 97 19.92 5.72 -34.91
CA GLY A 97 19.86 5.00 -36.18
C GLY A 97 19.12 5.74 -37.30
N GLN A 98 18.32 6.76 -36.97
CA GLN A 98 17.69 7.67 -37.92
C GLN A 98 18.40 9.02 -37.90
N ALA A 99 18.74 9.55 -39.08
CA ALA A 99 19.42 10.84 -39.23
C ALA A 99 18.46 12.05 -39.13
N GLU A 100 17.15 11.80 -39.13
CA GLU A 100 16.08 12.80 -39.17
C GLU A 100 15.16 12.66 -37.95
N LYS A 101 14.74 13.81 -37.40
CA LYS A 101 13.72 13.91 -36.35
C LYS A 101 12.37 13.48 -36.95
N ILE A 102 11.75 12.43 -36.41
CA ILE A 102 10.40 12.02 -36.85
C ILE A 102 9.38 12.71 -35.96
N LEU A 103 8.51 13.55 -36.55
CA LEU A 103 7.41 14.17 -35.84
C LEU A 103 6.43 13.08 -35.40
N ILE A 104 6.18 13.01 -34.09
CA ILE A 104 5.20 12.12 -33.49
C ILE A 104 3.84 12.80 -33.49
N GLU A 105 3.77 13.99 -32.89
CA GLU A 105 2.54 14.77 -32.74
C GLU A 105 2.90 16.25 -32.56
N ASP A 106 2.05 17.14 -33.08
CA ASP A 106 2.18 18.59 -32.91
C ASP A 106 0.95 19.14 -32.20
N PHE A 107 1.17 19.94 -31.17
CA PHE A 107 0.10 20.50 -30.35
C PHE A 107 0.10 22.01 -30.47
N SER A 108 -1.05 22.58 -30.85
CA SER A 108 -1.28 24.02 -30.88
C SER A 108 -1.99 24.47 -29.62
N VAL A 109 -1.33 25.30 -28.82
CA VAL A 109 -1.84 25.82 -27.54
C VAL A 109 -2.19 27.29 -27.68
N ASP A 110 -3.45 27.64 -27.43
CA ASP A 110 -3.87 29.05 -27.34
C ASP A 110 -3.30 29.68 -26.07
N LEU A 111 -2.50 30.74 -26.24
CA LEU A 111 -1.85 31.48 -25.16
C LEU A 111 -2.85 32.11 -24.19
N SER A 112 -4.08 32.39 -24.63
CA SER A 112 -5.14 32.96 -23.78
C SER A 112 -5.66 31.99 -22.72
N ALA A 113 -5.47 30.68 -22.93
CA ALA A 113 -5.87 29.63 -22.01
C ALA A 113 -4.80 29.29 -20.94
N LEU A 114 -3.60 29.86 -21.06
CA LEU A 114 -2.51 29.62 -20.12
C LEU A 114 -2.71 30.42 -18.82
N GLN A 115 -2.60 29.73 -17.68
CA GLN A 115 -2.52 30.38 -16.38
C GLN A 115 -1.06 30.68 -16.03
N ASP A 116 -0.81 31.82 -15.37
CA ASP A 116 0.54 32.22 -15.00
C ASP A 116 1.16 31.26 -13.98
N ASN A 117 2.45 30.92 -14.18
CA ASN A 117 3.25 30.02 -13.34
C ASN A 117 2.57 28.68 -13.06
N SER A 118 1.89 28.13 -14.07
CA SER A 118 1.13 26.88 -13.97
C SER A 118 1.69 25.80 -14.91
N TRP A 119 1.50 24.55 -14.50
CA TRP A 119 1.81 23.40 -15.34
C TRP A 119 0.76 23.26 -16.43
N TYR A 120 1.18 23.44 -17.68
CA TYR A 120 0.34 23.13 -18.84
C TYR A 120 0.57 21.67 -19.23
N THR A 121 -0.47 20.85 -19.17
CA THR A 121 -0.40 19.41 -19.45
C THR A 121 -0.96 19.11 -20.83
N VAL A 122 -0.14 18.49 -21.67
CA VAL A 122 -0.50 17.98 -22.99
C VAL A 122 -0.69 16.47 -22.89
N GLN A 123 -1.83 15.99 -23.37
CA GLN A 123 -2.11 14.56 -23.51
C GLN A 123 -1.97 14.20 -24.99
N LEU A 124 -1.22 13.13 -25.29
CA LEU A 124 -1.11 12.60 -26.65
C LEU A 124 -2.45 11.99 -27.07
N GLU A 125 -2.91 12.26 -28.30
CA GLU A 125 -4.13 11.63 -28.83
C GLU A 125 -3.98 10.11 -28.91
N THR A 126 -2.79 9.65 -29.25
CA THR A 126 -2.42 8.23 -29.22
C THR A 126 -1.18 8.02 -28.36
N PRO A 127 -1.26 7.23 -27.27
CA PRO A 127 -0.10 6.96 -26.44
C PRO A 127 1.05 6.35 -27.25
N LEU A 128 2.25 6.91 -27.14
CA LEU A 128 3.41 6.41 -27.85
C LEU A 128 3.85 5.08 -27.25
N GLU A 129 3.67 3.99 -27.99
CA GLU A 129 4.04 2.64 -27.53
C GLU A 129 5.54 2.34 -27.64
N ASN A 130 6.05 1.49 -26.75
CA ASN A 130 7.47 1.11 -26.64
C ASN A 130 8.38 2.35 -26.52
N ALA A 131 7.97 3.31 -25.71
CA ALA A 131 8.71 4.56 -25.52
C ALA A 131 9.94 4.40 -24.62
N ILE A 132 10.05 3.30 -23.87
CA ILE A 132 11.15 3.09 -22.91
C ILE A 132 12.52 3.14 -23.60
N GLY A 133 13.39 4.04 -23.12
CA GLY A 133 14.74 4.20 -23.65
C GLY A 133 14.83 4.93 -25.01
N ARG A 134 13.70 5.41 -25.55
CA ARG A 134 13.71 6.28 -26.74
C ARG A 134 14.22 7.68 -26.38
N ASN A 135 15.00 8.25 -27.27
CA ASN A 135 15.43 9.65 -27.17
C ASN A 135 14.35 10.51 -27.81
N LEU A 136 13.66 11.30 -27.01
CA LEU A 136 12.62 12.21 -27.49
C LEU A 136 13.12 13.64 -27.42
N VAL A 137 12.65 14.47 -28.36
CA VAL A 137 12.95 15.89 -28.42
C VAL A 137 11.63 16.64 -28.37
N LEU A 138 11.45 17.48 -27.35
CA LEU A 138 10.36 18.43 -27.29
C LEU A 138 10.84 19.75 -27.89
N GLU A 139 10.25 20.15 -29.00
CA GLU A 139 10.43 21.46 -29.61
C GLU A 139 9.28 22.37 -29.20
N ILE A 140 9.61 23.57 -28.73
CA ILE A 140 8.63 24.60 -28.36
C ILE A 140 8.93 25.84 -29.19
N PHE A 141 7.95 26.33 -29.95
CA PHE A 141 8.07 27.53 -30.76
C PHE A 141 6.74 28.28 -30.86
N SER A 142 6.78 29.52 -31.31
CA SER A 142 5.58 30.31 -31.61
C SER A 142 5.80 31.06 -32.92
N ASP A 143 4.80 31.07 -33.79
CA ASP A 143 4.85 31.80 -35.07
C ASP A 143 4.39 33.25 -34.90
N ASP A 144 3.49 33.52 -33.94
CA ASP A 144 2.87 34.82 -33.70
C ASP A 144 3.43 35.56 -32.46
N GLY A 145 4.50 35.03 -31.85
CA GLY A 145 5.07 35.56 -30.63
C GLY A 145 5.64 36.98 -30.80
N THR A 146 4.96 37.98 -30.25
CA THR A 146 5.45 39.37 -30.18
C THR A 146 5.84 39.75 -28.75
N LEU A 147 6.80 40.67 -28.62
CA LEU A 147 7.25 41.16 -27.32
C LEU A 147 6.07 41.76 -26.54
N GLY A 148 5.86 41.29 -25.31
CA GLY A 148 4.75 41.67 -24.45
C GLY A 148 3.57 40.69 -24.47
N ASN A 149 3.49 39.81 -25.47
CA ASN A 149 2.33 38.97 -25.76
C ASN A 149 2.65 37.47 -25.88
N ALA A 150 3.90 37.06 -25.68
CA ALA A 150 4.34 35.68 -25.79
C ALA A 150 4.43 34.99 -24.41
N ALA A 151 4.28 33.67 -24.39
CA ALA A 151 4.57 32.87 -23.20
C ALA A 151 6.07 32.73 -22.96
N THR A 152 6.43 32.49 -21.70
CA THR A 152 7.74 31.99 -21.29
C THR A 152 7.61 30.57 -20.77
N VAL A 153 8.69 29.80 -20.89
CA VAL A 153 8.85 28.52 -20.18
C VAL A 153 9.94 28.65 -19.13
N TYR A 154 9.83 27.86 -18.07
CA TYR A 154 10.82 27.83 -17.00
C TYR A 154 11.83 26.71 -17.19
N TYR A 155 13.06 26.95 -16.76
CA TYR A 155 14.13 25.96 -16.68
C TYR A 155 14.90 26.11 -15.37
N GLY A 156 15.64 25.07 -15.00
CA GLY A 156 16.45 25.09 -13.79
C GLY A 156 17.55 24.06 -13.78
N ASN A 157 18.25 23.97 -12.65
CA ASN A 157 19.37 23.03 -12.45
C ASN A 157 19.31 22.27 -11.11
N SER A 158 18.30 22.49 -10.28
CA SER A 158 18.14 21.86 -8.97
C SER A 158 16.81 21.12 -8.84
N VAL A 159 16.77 20.01 -8.09
CA VAL A 159 15.53 19.30 -7.74
C VAL A 159 15.26 19.52 -6.25
N ALA A 160 14.09 20.06 -5.92
CA ALA A 160 13.65 20.22 -4.54
C ALA A 160 13.29 18.86 -3.91
N THR A 161 14.10 18.39 -2.97
CA THR A 161 13.78 17.21 -2.14
C THR A 161 13.44 17.66 -0.72
N GLY A 162 12.16 18.01 -0.50
CA GLY A 162 11.70 18.54 0.79
C GLY A 162 12.15 19.99 1.00
N ARG A 163 13.07 20.24 1.95
CA ARG A 163 13.63 21.58 2.24
C ARG A 163 15.03 21.80 1.64
N VAL A 164 15.56 20.84 0.91
CA VAL A 164 16.92 20.90 0.36
C VAL A 164 16.84 20.80 -1.15
N GLU A 165 17.49 21.75 -1.83
CA GLU A 165 17.72 21.70 -3.26
C GLU A 165 19.01 20.94 -3.55
N ILE A 166 18.92 19.92 -4.39
CA ILE A 166 20.08 19.12 -4.82
C ILE A 166 20.31 19.43 -6.30
N ALA A 167 21.55 19.69 -6.70
CA ALA A 167 21.88 19.86 -8.11
C ALA A 167 21.49 18.59 -8.89
N SER A 168 20.76 18.75 -10.01
CA SER A 168 20.30 17.60 -10.77
C SER A 168 21.47 17.00 -11.56
N GLU A 169 21.78 15.72 -11.32
CA GLU A 169 22.76 14.97 -12.10
C GLU A 169 22.03 14.20 -13.21
N GLY A 170 22.44 14.41 -14.47
CA GLY A 170 22.04 13.54 -15.59
C GLY A 170 20.98 14.08 -16.57
N TRP A 171 20.56 15.34 -16.47
CA TRP A 171 19.64 15.94 -17.45
C TRP A 171 20.39 16.61 -18.62
N THR A 172 19.80 16.58 -19.82
CA THR A 172 20.41 17.22 -21.00
C THR A 172 20.16 18.74 -20.99
N PRO A 173 21.09 19.54 -21.54
CA PRO A 173 20.92 20.99 -21.60
C PRO A 173 19.75 21.36 -22.51
N LEU A 174 19.01 22.40 -22.13
CA LEU A 174 18.02 23.07 -22.95
C LEU A 174 18.75 23.81 -24.08
N TYR A 175 18.29 23.71 -25.33
CA TYR A 175 18.82 24.48 -26.45
C TYR A 175 17.85 25.58 -26.85
N GLN A 176 18.35 26.79 -27.06
CA GLN A 176 17.58 27.90 -27.65
C GLN A 176 18.24 28.29 -28.97
N ASN A 177 17.51 28.17 -30.08
CA ASN A 177 18.02 28.45 -31.42
C ASN A 177 19.37 27.72 -31.71
N GLY A 178 19.53 26.50 -31.20
CA GLY A 178 20.74 25.69 -31.36
C GLY A 178 21.89 26.01 -30.38
N GLN A 179 21.78 27.01 -29.51
CA GLN A 179 22.76 27.30 -28.46
C GLN A 179 22.36 26.65 -27.13
N PRO A 180 23.28 25.98 -26.41
CA PRO A 180 22.96 25.35 -25.13
C PRO A 180 22.81 26.40 -24.01
N LEU A 181 21.68 26.36 -23.30
CA LEU A 181 21.47 27.06 -22.03
C LEU A 181 21.91 26.17 -20.87
N GLN A 182 22.40 26.80 -19.80
CA GLN A 182 22.75 26.12 -18.56
C GLN A 182 21.49 25.79 -17.76
N GLY A 183 20.96 24.59 -17.98
CA GLY A 183 19.82 24.05 -17.23
C GLY A 183 18.95 23.17 -18.10
N THR A 184 17.90 22.64 -17.50
CA THR A 184 16.93 21.73 -18.11
C THR A 184 15.55 22.33 -17.98
N LEU A 185 14.74 22.19 -19.03
CA LEU A 185 13.34 22.60 -19.03
C LEU A 185 12.60 22.00 -17.82
N CYS A 186 11.76 22.81 -17.18
CA CYS A 186 10.81 22.33 -16.19
C CYS A 186 9.73 21.48 -16.89
N LEU A 187 10.07 20.21 -17.14
CA LEU A 187 9.28 19.23 -17.87
C LEU A 187 8.93 18.06 -16.95
N GLN A 188 7.67 17.65 -16.94
CA GLN A 188 7.21 16.40 -16.37
C GLN A 188 6.70 15.52 -17.51
N THR A 189 7.10 14.26 -17.54
CA THR A 189 6.56 13.28 -18.48
C THR A 189 5.58 12.41 -17.73
N ALA A 190 4.44 12.13 -18.36
CA ALA A 190 3.43 11.23 -17.85
C ALA A 190 3.40 10.00 -18.77
N GLY A 191 3.47 8.82 -18.16
CA GLY A 191 3.43 7.58 -18.90
C GLY A 191 2.89 6.43 -18.09
N GLU A 192 2.75 5.31 -18.78
CA GLU A 192 2.22 4.07 -18.28
C GLU A 192 3.28 2.98 -18.46
N THR A 193 3.61 2.30 -17.37
CA THR A 193 4.54 1.16 -17.38
C THR A 193 3.78 -0.12 -17.08
N ASP A 194 3.93 -1.12 -17.95
CA ASP A 194 3.21 -2.39 -17.82
C ASP A 194 3.82 -3.22 -16.69
N LEU A 195 2.97 -3.61 -15.73
CA LEU A 195 3.37 -4.50 -14.66
C LEU A 195 3.34 -5.94 -15.16
N TRP A 196 4.50 -6.59 -15.16
CA TRP A 196 4.66 -7.99 -15.58
C TRP A 196 3.63 -8.93 -14.94
N PHE A 197 3.33 -8.75 -13.65
CA PHE A 197 2.38 -9.59 -12.92
C PHE A 197 0.94 -9.43 -13.43
N GLY A 198 0.55 -8.23 -13.83
CA GLY A 198 -0.77 -7.98 -14.41
C GLY A 198 -0.94 -8.71 -15.75
N ARG A 199 0.10 -8.67 -16.61
CA ARG A 199 0.12 -9.37 -17.90
C ARG A 199 0.01 -10.89 -17.75
N TYR A 200 0.70 -11.47 -16.78
CA TYR A 200 0.72 -12.92 -16.56
C TYR A 200 -0.26 -13.42 -15.48
N TYR A 201 -1.15 -12.56 -15.00
CA TYR A 201 -2.05 -12.86 -13.89
C TYR A 201 -2.81 -14.18 -14.06
N TRP A 202 -3.42 -14.41 -15.22
CA TRP A 202 -4.21 -15.62 -15.47
C TRP A 202 -3.37 -16.89 -15.47
N TYR A 203 -2.13 -16.85 -15.95
CA TYR A 203 -1.22 -17.98 -15.87
C TYR A 203 -0.88 -18.33 -14.42
N PHE A 204 -0.62 -17.32 -13.59
CA PHE A 204 -0.43 -17.51 -12.15
C PHE A 204 -1.69 -18.02 -11.46
N ALA A 205 -2.85 -17.45 -11.77
CA ALA A 205 -4.12 -17.83 -11.17
C ALA A 205 -4.48 -19.29 -11.49
N VAL A 206 -4.30 -19.73 -12.74
CA VAL A 206 -4.49 -21.12 -13.15
C VAL A 206 -3.45 -22.02 -12.51
N GLY A 207 -2.18 -21.62 -12.47
CA GLY A 207 -1.10 -22.38 -11.83
C GLY A 207 -1.38 -22.65 -10.34
N VAL A 208 -1.78 -21.63 -9.59
CA VAL A 208 -2.17 -21.76 -8.17
C VAL A 208 -3.43 -22.61 -8.03
N GLY A 209 -4.41 -22.47 -8.92
CA GLY A 209 -5.61 -23.30 -8.95
C GLY A 209 -5.29 -24.79 -9.14
N LEU A 210 -4.37 -25.11 -10.06
CA LEU A 210 -3.89 -26.47 -10.29
C LEU A 210 -3.14 -27.03 -9.07
N LEU A 211 -2.27 -26.23 -8.44
CA LEU A 211 -1.57 -26.63 -7.22
C LEU A 211 -2.54 -26.89 -6.05
N LEU A 212 -3.54 -26.02 -5.86
CA LEU A 212 -4.60 -26.23 -4.87
C LEU A 212 -5.42 -27.50 -5.18
N GLY A 213 -5.66 -27.79 -6.46
CA GLY A 213 -6.35 -28.99 -6.89
C GLY A 213 -5.57 -30.26 -6.65
N LEU A 214 -4.28 -30.26 -7.01
CA LEU A 214 -3.34 -31.36 -6.73
C LEU A 214 -3.18 -31.57 -5.22
N TYR A 215 -3.09 -30.49 -4.44
CA TYR A 215 -3.02 -30.57 -2.99
C TYR A 215 -4.31 -31.13 -2.39
N GLY A 216 -5.48 -30.66 -2.82
CA GLY A 216 -6.79 -31.18 -2.40
C GLY A 216 -6.97 -32.66 -2.77
N TRP A 217 -6.55 -33.05 -3.98
CA TRP A 217 -6.56 -34.44 -4.41
C TRP A 217 -5.62 -35.31 -3.56
N ARG A 218 -4.41 -34.82 -3.26
CA ARG A 218 -3.45 -35.48 -2.37
C ARG A 218 -4.03 -35.63 -0.96
N LEU A 219 -4.70 -34.61 -0.41
CA LEU A 219 -5.36 -34.70 0.89
C LEU A 219 -6.45 -35.78 0.89
N CYS A 220 -7.31 -35.80 -0.13
CA CYS A 220 -8.35 -36.83 -0.25
C CYS A 220 -7.75 -38.24 -0.42
N ALA A 221 -6.67 -38.38 -1.18
CA ALA A 221 -5.98 -39.65 -1.39
C ALA A 221 -5.29 -40.15 -0.10
N LEU A 222 -4.71 -39.24 0.69
CA LEU A 222 -4.06 -39.57 1.96
C LEU A 222 -5.07 -39.92 3.05
N GLU A 223 -6.21 -39.24 3.09
CA GLU A 223 -7.32 -39.58 3.99
C GLU A 223 -7.83 -41.00 3.72
N LYS A 224 -8.06 -41.36 2.44
CA LYS A 224 -8.44 -42.73 2.04
C LYS A 224 -7.39 -43.79 2.42
N LYS A 225 -6.11 -43.42 2.43
CA LYS A 225 -4.98 -44.30 2.78
C LYS A 225 -4.67 -44.32 4.29
N GLY A 226 -5.42 -43.58 5.13
CA GLY A 226 -5.17 -43.51 6.58
C GLY A 226 -3.85 -42.83 6.98
N LYS A 227 -3.15 -42.18 6.05
CA LYS A 227 -1.85 -41.52 6.32
C LYS A 227 -2.05 -40.06 6.68
N SER A 228 -1.41 -39.61 7.75
CA SER A 228 -1.56 -38.23 8.24
C SER A 228 -0.58 -37.26 7.55
N CYS A 229 -1.09 -36.13 7.06
CA CYS A 229 -0.32 -34.98 6.56
C CYS A 229 -0.54 -33.77 7.46
N LEU A 230 0.38 -32.79 7.47
CA LEU A 230 0.24 -31.53 8.21
C LEU A 230 -1.10 -30.84 7.96
N GLY A 231 -1.52 -30.73 6.69
CA GLY A 231 -2.81 -30.12 6.33
C GLY A 231 -4.01 -30.85 6.92
N LEU A 232 -4.04 -32.19 6.82
CA LEU A 232 -5.08 -33.02 7.43
C LEU A 232 -5.10 -32.89 8.95
N LYS A 233 -3.92 -32.81 9.61
CA LYS A 233 -3.82 -32.60 11.06
C LYS A 233 -4.35 -31.23 11.47
N LEU A 234 -4.03 -30.17 10.72
CA LEU A 234 -4.52 -28.82 10.99
C LEU A 234 -6.04 -28.72 10.82
N ILE A 235 -6.59 -29.27 9.73
CA ILE A 235 -8.04 -29.26 9.49
C ILE A 235 -8.79 -30.05 10.57
N HIS A 236 -8.30 -31.25 10.93
CA HIS A 236 -8.87 -32.03 12.02
C HIS A 236 -8.74 -31.35 13.38
N ALA A 237 -7.61 -30.71 13.66
CA ALA A 237 -7.44 -29.94 14.89
C ALA A 237 -8.42 -28.76 14.94
N PHE A 238 -8.52 -27.99 13.86
CA PHE A 238 -9.39 -26.82 13.84
C PHE A 238 -10.87 -27.20 13.94
N THR A 239 -11.31 -28.26 13.26
CA THR A 239 -12.69 -28.76 13.37
C THR A 239 -12.98 -29.35 14.75
N ARG A 240 -12.07 -30.15 15.32
CA ARG A 240 -12.22 -30.74 16.66
C ARG A 240 -12.24 -29.69 17.78
N TYR A 241 -11.40 -28.67 17.68
CA TYR A 241 -11.28 -27.62 18.69
C TYR A 241 -12.14 -26.38 18.38
N ARG A 242 -12.93 -26.37 17.29
CA ARG A 242 -13.80 -25.24 16.93
C ARG A 242 -14.72 -24.82 18.07
N PHE A 243 -15.39 -25.79 18.69
CA PHE A 243 -16.28 -25.52 19.83
C PHE A 243 -15.51 -24.90 20.99
N LEU A 244 -14.33 -25.45 21.33
CA LEU A 244 -13.49 -24.93 22.40
C LEU A 244 -13.01 -23.50 22.10
N ILE A 245 -12.53 -23.24 20.88
CA ILE A 245 -12.09 -21.89 20.44
C ILE A 245 -13.27 -20.91 20.57
N GLN A 246 -14.46 -21.28 20.09
CA GLN A 246 -15.65 -20.43 20.21
C GLN A 246 -16.00 -20.13 21.67
N GLN A 247 -15.94 -21.13 22.56
CA GLN A 247 -16.21 -20.93 23.98
C GLN A 247 -15.13 -20.05 24.64
N LEU A 248 -13.85 -20.24 24.32
CA LEU A 248 -12.76 -19.43 24.84
C LEU A 248 -12.85 -17.98 24.34
N VAL A 249 -13.14 -17.76 23.06
CA VAL A 249 -13.34 -16.41 22.49
C VAL A 249 -14.55 -15.74 23.17
N SER A 250 -15.68 -16.44 23.29
CA SER A 250 -16.89 -15.90 23.93
C SER A 250 -16.64 -15.58 25.40
N ARG A 251 -15.94 -16.46 26.12
CA ARG A 251 -15.55 -16.23 27.52
C ARG A 251 -14.65 -15.01 27.64
N ASP A 252 -13.56 -14.97 26.89
CA ASP A 252 -12.57 -13.88 26.99
C ASP A 252 -13.23 -12.52 26.67
N PHE A 253 -14.10 -12.48 25.66
CA PHE A 253 -14.87 -11.28 25.33
C PHE A 253 -15.86 -10.88 26.44
N LYS A 254 -16.62 -11.84 26.98
CA LYS A 254 -17.56 -11.57 28.10
C LYS A 254 -16.82 -11.15 29.37
N THR A 255 -15.68 -11.76 29.66
CA THR A 255 -14.87 -11.46 30.85
C THR A 255 -14.29 -10.07 30.80
N LYS A 256 -13.85 -9.59 29.62
CA LYS A 256 -13.31 -8.24 29.43
C LYS A 256 -14.28 -7.13 29.85
N TYR A 257 -15.58 -7.33 29.64
CA TYR A 257 -16.63 -6.35 29.96
C TYR A 257 -17.51 -6.78 31.15
N LYS A 258 -17.15 -7.87 31.84
CA LYS A 258 -17.91 -8.36 33.00
C LYS A 258 -17.81 -7.33 34.13
N ARG A 259 -18.95 -6.91 34.68
CA ARG A 259 -19.08 -5.87 35.72
C ARG A 259 -18.82 -4.42 35.25
N SER A 260 -18.75 -4.17 33.94
CA SER A 260 -18.75 -2.79 33.42
C SER A 260 -20.18 -2.28 33.27
N VAL A 261 -20.45 -1.04 33.72
CA VAL A 261 -21.77 -0.38 33.63
C VAL A 261 -22.26 -0.28 32.18
N LEU A 262 -21.36 0.08 31.26
CA LEU A 262 -21.65 0.20 29.83
C LEU A 262 -21.49 -1.13 29.07
N GLY A 263 -20.89 -2.16 29.71
CA GLY A 263 -20.73 -3.49 29.13
C GLY A 263 -20.04 -3.49 27.76
N ILE A 264 -20.67 -4.17 26.79
CA ILE A 264 -20.16 -4.35 25.42
C ILE A 264 -19.98 -3.04 24.65
N ILE A 265 -20.72 -1.98 25.01
CA ILE A 265 -20.69 -0.67 24.36
C ILE A 265 -19.27 -0.09 24.39
N TRP A 266 -18.46 -0.41 25.41
CA TRP A 266 -17.06 0.01 25.47
C TRP A 266 -16.20 -0.47 24.30
N SER A 267 -16.54 -1.60 23.68
CA SER A 267 -15.83 -2.11 22.49
C SER A 267 -15.99 -1.19 21.28
N PHE A 268 -17.05 -0.38 21.26
CA PHE A 268 -17.32 0.62 20.22
C PHE A 268 -16.94 2.03 20.68
N LEU A 269 -17.28 2.37 21.93
CA LEU A 269 -17.08 3.70 22.49
C LEU A 269 -15.60 4.04 22.68
N ASN A 270 -14.77 3.09 23.14
CA ASN A 270 -13.34 3.37 23.36
C ASN A 270 -12.62 3.71 22.05
N PRO A 271 -12.72 2.92 20.96
CA PRO A 271 -12.20 3.33 19.66
C PRO A 271 -12.74 4.69 19.22
N LEU A 272 -14.07 4.91 19.29
CA LEU A 272 -14.68 6.17 18.85
C LEU A 272 -14.15 7.39 19.61
N LEU A 273 -14.04 7.32 20.93
CA LEU A 273 -13.50 8.41 21.75
C LEU A 273 -12.01 8.63 21.48
N THR A 274 -11.23 7.56 21.37
CA THR A 274 -9.78 7.65 21.05
C THR A 274 -9.57 8.31 19.70
N MET A 275 -10.38 7.92 18.71
CA MET A 275 -10.38 8.49 17.37
C MET A 275 -10.78 9.97 17.39
N LEU A 276 -11.81 10.34 18.16
CA LEU A 276 -12.26 11.72 18.29
C LEU A 276 -11.16 12.60 18.90
N VAL A 277 -10.49 12.13 19.97
CA VAL A 277 -9.37 12.84 20.57
C VAL A 277 -8.22 12.99 19.58
N GLN A 278 -7.83 11.92 18.88
CA GLN A 278 -6.74 11.96 17.91
C GLN A 278 -7.07 12.86 16.71
N TYR A 279 -8.31 12.83 16.24
CA TYR A 279 -8.80 13.74 15.20
C TYR A 279 -8.68 15.20 15.65
N VAL A 280 -9.17 15.55 16.83
CA VAL A 280 -9.09 16.93 17.33
C VAL A 280 -7.64 17.39 17.48
N VAL A 281 -6.77 16.54 18.04
CA VAL A 281 -5.36 16.89 18.23
C VAL A 281 -4.65 17.09 16.89
N PHE A 282 -4.68 16.10 16.00
CA PHE A 282 -3.83 16.16 14.82
C PHE A 282 -4.47 16.89 13.62
N SER A 283 -5.80 16.87 13.49
CA SER A 283 -6.48 17.57 12.40
C SER A 283 -6.70 19.05 12.69
N THR A 284 -7.04 19.41 13.94
CA THR A 284 -7.37 20.82 14.28
C THR A 284 -6.13 21.60 14.72
N ILE A 285 -5.23 20.99 15.50
CA ILE A 285 -4.08 21.70 16.08
C ILE A 285 -2.86 21.65 15.15
N PHE A 286 -2.52 20.47 14.62
CA PHE A 286 -1.28 20.28 13.84
C PHE A 286 -1.42 20.56 12.33
N LYS A 287 -2.63 20.80 11.81
CA LYS A 287 -2.94 21.12 10.40
C LYS A 287 -1.95 20.53 9.40
N SER A 288 -2.12 19.23 9.11
CA SER A 288 -1.29 18.53 8.12
C SER A 288 -1.76 18.82 6.69
N ASP A 289 -0.83 18.96 5.75
CA ASP A 289 -1.11 19.13 4.30
C ASP A 289 -1.59 17.85 3.60
N ILE A 290 -1.97 16.80 4.35
CA ILE A 290 -2.39 15.52 3.78
C ILE A 290 -3.87 15.61 3.39
N PRO A 291 -4.23 15.26 2.14
CA PRO A 291 -5.63 15.17 1.73
C PRO A 291 -6.38 14.17 2.60
N ASN A 292 -7.52 14.58 3.17
CA ASN A 292 -8.33 13.75 4.07
C ASN A 292 -7.51 13.13 5.22
N PHE A 293 -6.68 13.94 5.88
CA PHE A 293 -5.90 13.55 7.05
C PHE A 293 -6.65 12.73 8.12
N PRO A 294 -7.94 12.98 8.43
CA PRO A 294 -8.70 12.13 9.36
C PRO A 294 -8.72 10.66 8.94
N VAL A 295 -9.01 10.35 7.68
CA VAL A 295 -9.05 8.98 7.18
C VAL A 295 -7.64 8.36 7.19
N TYR A 296 -6.62 9.15 6.85
CA TYR A 296 -5.21 8.74 6.90
C TYR A 296 -4.77 8.30 8.30
N LEU A 297 -5.09 9.13 9.29
CA LEU A 297 -4.75 8.93 10.70
C LEU A 297 -5.49 7.71 11.26
N LEU A 298 -6.81 7.69 11.11
CA LEU A 298 -7.68 6.66 11.67
C LEU A 298 -7.37 5.27 11.11
N THR A 299 -7.11 5.16 9.81
CA THR A 299 -6.71 3.89 9.19
C THR A 299 -5.45 3.31 9.86
N GLY A 300 -4.43 4.16 10.07
CA GLY A 300 -3.18 3.73 10.72
C GLY A 300 -3.40 3.32 12.18
N ILE A 301 -4.17 4.11 12.93
CA ILE A 301 -4.49 3.83 14.33
C ILE A 301 -5.27 2.54 14.51
N VAL A 302 -6.30 2.28 13.69
CA VAL A 302 -7.11 1.05 13.82
C VAL A 302 -6.25 -0.20 13.67
N LEU A 303 -5.43 -0.24 12.62
CA LEU A 303 -4.56 -1.38 12.32
C LEU A 303 -3.48 -1.55 13.38
N PHE A 304 -2.84 -0.45 13.81
CA PHE A 304 -1.81 -0.50 14.83
C PHE A 304 -2.39 -0.88 16.22
N ASN A 305 -3.55 -0.36 16.59
CA ASN A 305 -4.22 -0.71 17.83
C ASN A 305 -4.60 -2.20 17.87
N PHE A 306 -5.10 -2.75 16.76
CA PHE A 306 -5.33 -4.19 16.66
C PHE A 306 -4.05 -5.01 16.90
N PHE A 307 -2.94 -4.59 16.29
CA PHE A 307 -1.64 -5.23 16.49
C PHE A 307 -1.20 -5.16 17.95
N ASN A 308 -1.25 -3.98 18.56
CA ASN A 308 -0.83 -3.75 19.94
C ASN A 308 -1.71 -4.53 20.94
N GLU A 309 -3.03 -4.51 20.73
CA GLU A 309 -3.99 -5.26 21.54
C GLU A 309 -3.77 -6.77 21.41
N SER A 310 -3.61 -7.27 20.19
CA SER A 310 -3.37 -8.70 19.92
C SER A 310 -2.11 -9.20 20.61
N CYS A 311 -1.01 -8.45 20.48
CA CYS A 311 0.27 -8.81 21.09
C CYS A 311 0.22 -8.70 22.61
N GLY A 312 -0.32 -7.60 23.15
CA GLY A 312 -0.43 -7.38 24.59
C GLY A 312 -1.28 -8.43 25.29
N MET A 313 -2.47 -8.75 24.75
CA MET A 313 -3.31 -9.82 25.29
C MET A 313 -2.74 -11.23 25.01
N GLY A 314 -2.01 -11.38 23.90
CA GLY A 314 -1.38 -12.63 23.49
C GLY A 314 -0.23 -13.05 24.39
N ILE A 315 0.61 -12.12 24.85
CA ILE A 315 1.74 -12.37 25.76
C ILE A 315 1.32 -13.12 27.02
N THR A 316 0.22 -12.70 27.65
CA THR A 316 -0.26 -13.27 28.92
C THR A 316 -1.18 -14.48 28.72
N SER A 317 -1.41 -14.91 27.47
CA SER A 317 -2.42 -15.91 27.12
C SER A 317 -2.18 -17.30 27.74
N ILE A 318 -0.92 -17.72 27.92
CA ILE A 318 -0.59 -19.01 28.53
C ILE A 318 -0.72 -18.93 30.05
N LEU A 319 -0.03 -17.96 30.68
CA LEU A 319 -0.03 -17.77 32.13
C LEU A 319 -1.44 -17.50 32.67
N GLY A 320 -2.26 -16.74 31.93
CA GLY A 320 -3.65 -16.47 32.29
C GLY A 320 -4.57 -17.69 32.22
N ASN A 321 -4.13 -18.79 31.59
CA ASN A 321 -4.90 -20.02 31.46
C ASN A 321 -4.22 -21.25 32.11
N THR A 322 -3.20 -21.06 32.96
CA THR A 322 -2.46 -22.16 33.63
C THR A 322 -3.37 -23.17 34.32
N SER A 323 -4.43 -22.71 35.00
CA SER A 323 -5.38 -23.58 35.71
C SER A 323 -6.15 -24.55 34.78
N LEU A 324 -6.39 -24.15 33.53
CA LEU A 324 -7.00 -25.00 32.50
C LEU A 324 -5.97 -25.94 31.88
N ILE A 325 -4.77 -25.43 31.62
CA ILE A 325 -3.67 -26.19 31.01
C ILE A 325 -3.27 -27.38 31.90
N ASN A 326 -3.23 -27.18 33.22
CA ASN A 326 -2.86 -28.23 34.17
C ASN A 326 -3.97 -29.27 34.41
N LYS A 327 -5.22 -28.98 34.03
CA LYS A 327 -6.38 -29.86 34.27
C LYS A 327 -6.82 -30.65 33.05
N VAL A 328 -6.66 -30.10 31.84
CA VAL A 328 -7.16 -30.70 30.61
C VAL A 328 -6.10 -30.63 29.53
N TYR A 329 -5.78 -31.77 28.91
CA TYR A 329 -4.86 -31.82 27.79
C TYR A 329 -5.47 -31.18 26.54
N VAL A 330 -5.02 -29.96 26.23
CA VAL A 330 -5.39 -29.20 25.04
C VAL A 330 -4.12 -28.67 24.37
N PRO A 331 -4.03 -28.66 23.03
CA PRO A 331 -2.92 -28.02 22.34
C PRO A 331 -2.77 -26.55 22.75
N LYS A 332 -1.60 -26.21 23.31
CA LYS A 332 -1.37 -24.94 24.01
C LYS A 332 -1.40 -23.71 23.08
N TYR A 333 -1.17 -23.90 21.77
CA TYR A 333 -1.26 -22.81 20.78
C TYR A 333 -2.68 -22.24 20.63
N ILE A 334 -3.71 -22.95 21.09
CA ILE A 334 -5.10 -22.49 21.03
C ILE A 334 -5.30 -21.23 21.88
N TYR A 335 -4.63 -21.09 23.02
CA TYR A 335 -4.79 -19.91 23.88
C TYR A 335 -4.25 -18.62 23.23
N PRO A 336 -3.01 -18.58 22.70
CA PRO A 336 -2.52 -17.45 21.91
C PRO A 336 -3.44 -17.11 20.72
N VAL A 337 -3.85 -18.11 19.93
CA VAL A 337 -4.71 -17.89 18.74
C VAL A 337 -6.08 -17.32 19.12
N THR A 338 -6.69 -17.82 20.21
CA THR A 338 -7.97 -17.32 20.71
C THR A 338 -7.88 -15.83 21.08
N ARG A 339 -6.76 -15.38 21.66
CA ARG A 339 -6.56 -13.96 22.00
C ARG A 339 -6.46 -13.07 20.77
N VAL A 340 -5.78 -13.52 19.71
CA VAL A 340 -5.74 -12.79 18.44
C VAL A 340 -7.13 -12.70 17.83
N LEU A 341 -7.87 -13.82 17.77
CA LEU A 341 -9.24 -13.84 17.24
C LEU A 341 -10.20 -12.94 18.04
N SER A 342 -10.06 -12.91 19.37
CA SER A 342 -10.85 -12.00 20.22
C SER A 342 -10.53 -10.54 19.93
N SER A 343 -9.25 -10.21 19.70
CA SER A 343 -8.82 -8.86 19.29
C SER A 343 -9.33 -8.50 17.89
N SER A 344 -9.44 -9.48 16.99
CA SER A 344 -9.98 -9.25 15.63
C SER A 344 -11.44 -8.80 15.66
N ILE A 345 -12.22 -9.26 16.65
CA ILE A 345 -13.59 -8.76 16.86
C ILE A 345 -13.57 -7.27 17.23
N ASN A 346 -12.66 -6.83 18.09
CA ASN A 346 -12.52 -5.42 18.46
C ASN A 346 -12.05 -4.57 17.27
N MET A 347 -11.17 -5.11 16.43
CA MET A 347 -10.78 -4.46 15.18
C MET A 347 -12.00 -4.28 14.26
N LEU A 348 -12.86 -5.30 14.11
CA LEU A 348 -14.09 -5.17 13.32
C LEU A 348 -15.04 -4.10 13.87
N PHE A 349 -15.19 -3.99 15.19
CA PHE A 349 -15.94 -2.89 15.79
C PHE A 349 -15.27 -1.53 15.55
N SER A 350 -13.94 -1.47 15.58
CA SER A 350 -13.16 -0.26 15.29
C SER A 350 -13.22 0.16 13.82
N MET A 351 -13.56 -0.75 12.90
CA MET A 351 -13.81 -0.40 11.50
C MET A 351 -15.11 0.38 11.31
N VAL A 352 -16.11 0.23 12.20
CA VAL A 352 -17.40 0.93 12.05
C VAL A 352 -17.24 2.45 12.17
N PRO A 353 -16.57 3.01 13.19
CA PRO A 353 -16.26 4.45 13.23
C PRO A 353 -15.40 4.91 12.05
N LEU A 354 -14.44 4.09 11.58
CA LEU A 354 -13.63 4.42 10.40
C LEU A 354 -14.51 4.57 9.15
N LEU A 355 -15.42 3.63 8.92
CA LEU A 355 -16.39 3.70 7.82
C LEU A 355 -17.30 4.93 7.93
N LEU A 356 -17.73 5.28 9.15
CA LEU A 356 -18.53 6.48 9.38
C LEU A 356 -17.76 7.74 8.97
N VAL A 357 -16.48 7.85 9.34
CA VAL A 357 -15.65 9.00 8.96
C VAL A 357 -15.44 9.07 7.45
N ILE A 358 -15.17 7.94 6.78
CA ILE A 358 -15.06 7.86 5.31
C ILE A 358 -16.31 8.43 4.62
N LEU A 359 -17.50 8.09 5.14
CA LEU A 359 -18.77 8.60 4.63
C LEU A 359 -18.94 10.10 4.89
N LEU A 360 -18.55 10.59 6.06
CA LEU A 360 -18.62 12.02 6.41
C LEU A 360 -17.63 12.87 5.58
N THR A 361 -16.43 12.37 5.33
CA THR A 361 -15.41 13.07 4.52
C THR A 361 -15.65 12.97 3.02
N ARG A 362 -16.74 12.30 2.59
CA ARG A 362 -17.09 12.06 1.18
C ARG A 362 -15.93 11.48 0.36
N THR A 363 -15.13 10.62 0.98
CA THR A 363 -14.06 9.93 0.28
C THR A 363 -14.69 8.93 -0.70
N ALA A 364 -14.17 8.87 -1.93
CA ALA A 364 -14.75 8.04 -2.99
C ALA A 364 -14.70 6.55 -2.62
N ILE A 365 -15.85 5.95 -2.32
CA ILE A 365 -15.94 4.51 -2.06
C ILE A 365 -15.89 3.80 -3.40
N THR A 366 -14.72 3.27 -3.73
CA THR A 366 -14.54 2.43 -4.92
C THR A 366 -14.66 0.95 -4.57
N PRO A 367 -14.88 0.06 -5.56
CA PRO A 367 -14.87 -1.39 -5.36
C PRO A 367 -13.58 -1.93 -4.72
N ALA A 368 -12.49 -1.16 -4.78
CA ALA A 368 -11.21 -1.51 -4.18
C ALA A 368 -11.33 -1.85 -2.68
N ILE A 369 -12.33 -1.30 -1.97
CA ILE A 369 -12.58 -1.60 -0.55
C ILE A 369 -12.75 -3.12 -0.27
N LEU A 370 -13.18 -3.91 -1.26
CA LEU A 370 -13.28 -5.36 -1.14
C LEU A 370 -11.91 -6.07 -1.06
N LEU A 371 -10.81 -5.37 -1.33
CA LEU A 371 -9.44 -5.84 -1.16
C LEU A 371 -8.94 -5.64 0.28
N LEU A 372 -9.60 -4.81 1.08
CA LEU A 372 -9.22 -4.54 2.47
C LEU A 372 -9.16 -5.82 3.34
N PRO A 373 -10.09 -6.80 3.25
CA PRO A 373 -10.01 -8.06 3.98
C PRO A 373 -8.70 -8.83 3.77
N PHE A 374 -8.05 -8.71 2.61
CA PHE A 374 -6.74 -9.33 2.37
C PHE A 374 -5.67 -8.76 3.31
N SER A 375 -5.59 -7.43 3.44
CA SER A 375 -4.64 -6.77 4.35
C SER A 375 -4.89 -7.15 5.81
N LEU A 376 -6.16 -7.21 6.21
CA LEU A 376 -6.56 -7.59 7.56
C LEU A 376 -6.21 -9.05 7.85
N ALA A 377 -6.45 -9.95 6.89
CA ALA A 377 -6.08 -11.35 7.04
C ALA A 377 -4.57 -11.53 7.18
N CYS A 378 -3.78 -10.80 6.38
CA CYS A 378 -2.32 -10.80 6.51
C CYS A 378 -1.87 -10.27 7.88
N LEU A 379 -2.48 -9.18 8.36
CA LEU A 379 -2.20 -8.62 9.67
C LEU A 379 -2.56 -9.59 10.81
N ILE A 380 -3.71 -10.27 10.73
CA ILE A 380 -4.11 -11.31 11.70
C ILE A 380 -3.09 -12.46 11.71
N CYS A 381 -2.64 -12.91 10.54
CA CYS A 381 -1.61 -13.95 10.44
C CYS A 381 -0.27 -13.50 11.04
N PHE A 382 0.14 -12.27 10.73
CA PHE A 382 1.34 -11.65 11.28
C PHE A 382 1.29 -11.54 12.81
N CYS A 383 0.18 -11.03 13.36
CA CYS A 383 -0.07 -10.96 14.80
C CYS A 383 -0.06 -12.35 15.45
N THR A 384 -0.64 -13.36 14.80
CA THR A 384 -0.63 -14.73 15.31
C THR A 384 0.78 -15.27 15.46
N GLY A 385 1.64 -15.08 14.45
CA GLY A 385 3.06 -15.47 14.52
C GLY A 385 3.80 -14.77 15.66
N MET A 386 3.64 -13.44 15.77
CA MET A 386 4.25 -12.64 16.83
C MET A 386 3.79 -13.06 18.22
N VAL A 387 2.49 -13.24 18.40
CA VAL A 387 1.88 -13.66 19.67
C VAL A 387 2.35 -15.05 20.10
N LEU A 388 2.58 -15.97 19.16
CA LEU A 388 3.17 -17.28 19.48
C LEU A 388 4.59 -17.13 20.04
N VAL A 389 5.44 -16.30 19.42
CA VAL A 389 6.80 -16.05 19.95
C VAL A 389 6.72 -15.40 21.33
N LEU A 390 5.96 -14.32 21.45
CA LEU A 390 5.89 -13.51 22.66
C LEU A 390 5.29 -14.26 23.85
N SER A 391 4.22 -15.03 23.62
CA SER A 391 3.62 -15.88 24.66
C SER A 391 4.57 -16.99 25.12
N ALA A 392 5.33 -17.59 24.20
CA ALA A 392 6.35 -18.57 24.56
C ALA A 392 7.46 -17.93 25.40
N SER A 393 7.96 -16.75 25.01
CA SER A 393 8.98 -16.02 25.77
C SER A 393 8.50 -15.63 27.16
N MET A 394 7.25 -15.20 27.31
CA MET A 394 6.67 -14.80 28.61
C MET A 394 6.65 -15.94 29.64
N VAL A 395 6.50 -17.19 29.20
CA VAL A 395 6.52 -18.36 30.11
C VAL A 395 7.90 -18.54 30.76
N PHE A 396 8.99 -18.24 30.04
CA PHE A 396 10.35 -18.36 30.58
C PHE A 396 10.84 -17.07 31.21
N PHE A 397 10.46 -15.91 30.65
CA PHE A 397 10.94 -14.59 31.05
C PHE A 397 9.75 -13.66 31.29
N ARG A 398 9.42 -13.41 32.57
CA ARG A 398 8.29 -12.56 32.96
C ARG A 398 8.46 -11.09 32.55
N ASP A 399 9.69 -10.64 32.36
CA ASP A 399 9.99 -9.26 31.92
C ASP A 399 9.64 -8.99 30.45
N THR A 400 9.29 -10.03 29.69
CA THR A 400 8.82 -9.91 28.30
C THR A 400 7.66 -8.92 28.17
N GLN A 401 6.76 -8.85 29.16
CA GLN A 401 5.63 -7.93 29.14
C GLN A 401 6.07 -6.45 29.22
N PHE A 402 7.02 -6.13 30.11
CA PHE A 402 7.52 -4.75 30.24
C PHE A 402 8.32 -4.34 29.01
N LEU A 403 9.19 -5.22 28.53
CA LEU A 403 9.97 -4.98 27.31
C LEU A 403 9.05 -4.77 26.10
N TRP A 404 7.99 -5.59 25.97
CA TRP A 404 7.02 -5.44 24.89
C TRP A 404 6.32 -4.09 24.91
N ASN A 405 5.91 -3.58 26.08
CA ASN A 405 5.24 -2.29 26.18
C ASN A 405 6.13 -1.13 25.67
N VAL A 406 7.42 -1.17 25.99
CA VAL A 406 8.39 -0.18 25.48
C VAL A 406 8.61 -0.35 23.99
N LEU A 407 8.79 -1.59 23.52
CA LEU A 407 8.99 -1.89 22.10
C LEU A 407 7.78 -1.50 21.25
N SER A 408 6.56 -1.76 21.71
CA SER A 408 5.34 -1.39 20.98
C SER A 408 5.17 0.13 20.90
N MET A 409 5.55 0.87 21.94
CA MET A 409 5.57 2.34 21.92
C MET A 409 6.56 2.87 20.88
N ILE A 410 7.80 2.35 20.86
CA ILE A 410 8.81 2.74 19.85
C ILE A 410 8.30 2.40 18.44
N TRP A 411 7.72 1.22 18.26
CA TRP A 411 7.20 0.75 16.97
C TRP A 411 6.06 1.63 16.45
N MET A 412 5.22 2.15 17.34
CA MET A 412 4.15 3.08 16.98
C MET A 412 4.69 4.34 16.29
N TYR A 413 5.72 4.96 16.86
CA TYR A 413 6.33 6.16 16.30
C TYR A 413 7.25 5.87 15.11
N ALA A 414 7.87 4.68 15.06
CA ALA A 414 8.63 4.20 13.91
C ALA A 414 7.74 3.81 12.72
N THR A 415 6.42 3.75 12.91
CA THR A 415 5.46 3.53 11.82
C THR A 415 4.85 4.89 11.46
N PRO A 416 4.77 5.26 10.16
CA PRO A 416 4.22 6.55 9.74
C PRO A 416 2.69 6.58 9.90
N ILE A 417 2.23 6.66 11.15
CA ILE A 417 0.81 6.72 11.52
C ILE A 417 0.34 8.17 11.52
N PHE A 418 1.09 9.04 12.18
CA PHE A 418 0.75 10.44 12.42
C PHE A 418 1.28 11.42 11.36
N TYR A 419 2.23 10.96 10.54
CA TYR A 419 2.96 11.80 9.59
C TYR A 419 3.06 11.13 8.21
N PRO A 420 3.26 11.89 7.12
CA PRO A 420 3.39 11.34 5.78
C PRO A 420 4.76 10.67 5.57
N GLU A 421 4.85 9.76 4.60
CA GLU A 421 6.14 9.12 4.28
C GLU A 421 7.15 10.07 3.62
N SER A 422 6.69 11.17 3.02
CA SER A 422 7.51 12.16 2.31
C SER A 422 8.47 12.96 3.23
N ILE A 423 8.19 13.04 4.53
CA ILE A 423 9.08 13.74 5.48
C ILE A 423 10.27 12.89 5.93
N ILE A 424 10.30 11.59 5.58
CA ILE A 424 11.34 10.67 6.01
C ILE A 424 12.58 10.87 5.13
N PRO A 425 13.76 11.18 5.70
CA PRO A 425 14.98 11.31 4.93
C PRO A 425 15.32 10.03 4.15
N ALA A 426 15.77 10.18 2.89
CA ALA A 426 16.06 9.06 1.99
C ALA A 426 16.98 7.99 2.60
N ARG A 427 17.97 8.39 3.42
CA ARG A 427 18.89 7.48 4.13
C ARG A 427 18.20 6.48 5.07
N PHE A 428 17.07 6.85 5.67
CA PHE A 428 16.35 6.00 6.63
C PHE A 428 15.22 5.21 5.98
N LEU A 429 14.88 5.53 4.73
CA LEU A 429 13.73 4.96 4.01
C LEU A 429 13.83 3.43 3.86
N ALA A 430 15.05 2.88 3.77
CA ALA A 430 15.28 1.43 3.74
C ALA A 430 14.89 0.73 5.06
N ILE A 431 15.18 1.35 6.21
CA ILE A 431 14.85 0.81 7.53
C ILE A 431 13.33 0.83 7.73
N TYR A 432 12.67 1.92 7.34
CA TYR A 432 11.22 2.02 7.37
C TYR A 432 10.55 0.99 6.46
N LYS A 433 11.11 0.74 5.26
CA LYS A 433 10.63 -0.33 4.36
C LYS A 433 10.81 -1.74 4.93
N LEU A 434 11.64 -1.94 5.94
CA LEU A 434 11.76 -3.24 6.64
C LEU A 434 10.63 -3.47 7.66
N ASN A 435 9.90 -2.42 8.04
CA ASN A 435 8.80 -2.51 9.00
C ASN A 435 7.57 -3.20 8.36
N PRO A 436 7.10 -4.37 8.87
CA PRO A 436 5.92 -5.04 8.32
C PRO A 436 4.63 -4.23 8.45
N LEU A 437 4.46 -3.49 9.57
CA LEU A 437 3.25 -2.70 9.82
C LEU A 437 3.12 -1.53 8.85
N TYR A 438 4.24 -0.98 8.39
CA TYR A 438 4.25 0.03 7.34
C TYR A 438 3.55 -0.49 6.07
N HIS A 439 3.86 -1.72 5.63
CA HIS A 439 3.25 -2.29 4.43
C HIS A 439 1.76 -2.59 4.60
N PHE A 440 1.34 -3.13 5.75
CA PHE A 440 -0.08 -3.39 6.00
C PHE A 440 -0.91 -2.10 6.05
N ILE A 441 -0.40 -1.05 6.71
CA ILE A 441 -1.07 0.24 6.80
C ILE A 441 -1.09 0.95 5.45
N ARG A 442 0.03 0.95 4.72
CA ARG A 442 0.10 1.54 3.38
C ARG A 442 -0.88 0.85 2.43
N PHE A 443 -0.95 -0.48 2.45
CA PHE A 443 -1.93 -1.23 1.65
C PHE A 443 -3.37 -0.80 1.96
N ALA A 444 -3.73 -0.73 3.24
CA ALA A 444 -5.08 -0.33 3.64
C ALA A 444 -5.39 1.13 3.24
N ARG A 445 -4.41 2.04 3.37
CA ARG A 445 -4.55 3.44 2.94
C ARG A 445 -4.77 3.58 1.44
N THR A 446 -3.98 2.89 0.62
CA THR A 446 -4.16 2.92 -0.84
C THR A 446 -5.56 2.43 -1.25
N VAL A 447 -6.06 1.41 -0.57
CA VAL A 447 -7.42 0.90 -0.82
C VAL A 447 -8.51 1.88 -0.38
N ILE A 448 -8.35 2.52 0.79
CA ILE A 448 -9.40 3.37 1.40
C ILE A 448 -9.39 4.80 0.84
N MET A 449 -8.20 5.39 0.72
CA MET A 449 -8.02 6.81 0.39
C MET A 449 -7.90 7.03 -1.11
N ASP A 450 -6.99 6.28 -1.75
CA ASP A 450 -6.73 6.43 -3.18
C ASP A 450 -7.79 5.69 -4.01
N GLY A 451 -8.51 4.74 -3.40
CA GLY A 451 -9.58 3.99 -4.05
C GLY A 451 -9.08 3.08 -5.17
N ILE A 452 -7.78 2.75 -5.19
CA ILE A 452 -7.14 1.92 -6.21
C ILE A 452 -6.59 0.63 -5.60
N SER A 453 -6.36 -0.36 -6.46
CA SER A 453 -5.63 -1.56 -6.06
C SER A 453 -4.16 -1.23 -5.83
N PRO A 454 -3.55 -1.68 -4.71
CA PRO A 454 -2.11 -1.57 -4.52
C PRO A 454 -1.32 -2.34 -5.59
N GLU A 455 -0.06 -1.97 -5.78
CA GLU A 455 0.81 -2.71 -6.71
C GLU A 455 0.92 -4.20 -6.33
N PRO A 456 1.08 -5.12 -7.30
CA PRO A 456 1.29 -6.55 -7.06
C PRO A 456 2.43 -6.86 -6.07
N LYS A 457 3.48 -6.04 -6.07
CA LYS A 457 4.62 -6.15 -5.13
C LYS A 457 4.15 -5.98 -3.67
N ALA A 458 3.21 -5.09 -3.40
CA ALA A 458 2.69 -4.85 -2.05
C ALA A 458 1.96 -6.09 -1.50
N TYR A 459 1.20 -6.80 -2.35
CA TYR A 459 0.57 -8.07 -1.98
C TYR A 459 1.61 -9.12 -1.56
N LEU A 460 2.67 -9.29 -2.36
CA LEU A 460 3.72 -10.26 -2.08
C LEU A 460 4.45 -9.93 -0.79
N ILE A 461 4.82 -8.66 -0.57
CA ILE A 461 5.51 -8.23 0.65
C ILE A 461 4.66 -8.48 1.90
N CYS A 462 3.37 -8.10 1.85
CA CYS A 462 2.43 -8.36 2.95
C CYS A 462 2.33 -9.86 3.27
N LEU A 463 2.25 -10.70 2.22
CA LEU A 463 2.15 -12.15 2.37
C LEU A 463 3.43 -12.76 2.94
N VAL A 464 4.60 -12.31 2.47
CA VAL A 464 5.90 -12.77 2.98
C VAL A 464 6.05 -12.45 4.47
N PHE A 465 5.73 -11.24 4.91
CA PHE A 465 5.80 -10.90 6.34
C PHE A 465 4.77 -11.67 7.18
N ALA A 466 3.55 -11.81 6.69
CA ALA A 466 2.48 -12.54 7.38
C ALA A 466 2.82 -14.02 7.56
N VAL A 467 3.20 -14.70 6.46
CA VAL A 467 3.57 -16.12 6.48
C VAL A 467 4.89 -16.34 7.19
N GLY A 468 5.88 -15.48 6.97
CA GLY A 468 7.19 -15.55 7.63
C GLY A 468 7.06 -15.48 9.15
N SER A 469 6.32 -14.50 9.66
CA SER A 469 6.02 -14.39 11.10
C SER A 469 5.30 -15.64 11.63
N LEU A 470 4.30 -16.14 10.90
CA LEU A 470 3.54 -17.32 11.34
C LEU A 470 4.39 -18.60 11.38
N VAL A 471 5.26 -18.80 10.37
CA VAL A 471 6.16 -19.95 10.32
C VAL A 471 7.19 -19.87 11.43
N ILE A 472 7.87 -18.73 11.58
CA ILE A 472 8.87 -18.53 12.63
C ILE A 472 8.24 -18.72 14.02
N GLY A 473 7.09 -18.08 14.27
CA GLY A 473 6.37 -18.20 15.53
C GLY A 473 5.88 -19.62 15.80
N GLY A 474 5.36 -20.31 14.79
CA GLY A 474 4.93 -21.70 14.91
C GLY A 474 6.08 -22.67 15.22
N LEU A 475 7.25 -22.48 14.61
CA LEU A 475 8.43 -23.30 14.85
C LEU A 475 8.99 -23.10 16.26
N ILE A 476 9.14 -21.84 16.69
CA ILE A 476 9.62 -21.48 18.03
C ILE A 476 8.66 -22.05 19.09
N PHE A 477 7.36 -21.80 18.93
CA PHE A 477 6.34 -22.28 19.87
C PHE A 477 6.34 -23.79 19.99
N ARG A 478 6.41 -24.51 18.84
CA ARG A 478 6.44 -25.98 18.84
C ARG A 478 7.66 -26.54 19.57
N LYS A 479 8.81 -25.87 19.49
CA LYS A 479 10.03 -26.29 20.21
C LYS A 479 9.94 -26.02 21.72
N MET A 480 9.23 -24.96 22.11
CA MET A 480 9.16 -24.50 23.50
C MET A 480 7.99 -25.11 24.29
N GLN A 481 6.90 -25.50 23.62
CA GLN A 481 5.64 -25.92 24.27
C GLN A 481 5.78 -27.10 25.24
N ASP A 482 6.73 -28.00 25.03
CA ASP A 482 6.90 -29.20 25.87
C ASP A 482 7.43 -28.82 27.26
N LYS A 483 8.24 -27.76 27.33
CA LYS A 483 8.81 -27.25 28.58
C LYS A 483 7.86 -26.39 29.38
N PHE A 484 6.75 -25.91 28.81
CA PHE A 484 5.84 -24.99 29.51
C PHE A 484 5.35 -25.53 30.86
N VAL A 485 5.09 -26.84 30.97
CA VAL A 485 4.58 -27.45 32.22
C VAL A 485 5.56 -27.30 33.40
N LEU A 486 6.85 -27.10 33.12
CA LEU A 486 7.88 -26.92 34.16
C LEU A 486 7.95 -25.48 34.71
N TYR A 487 7.38 -24.51 33.99
CA TYR A 487 7.55 -23.07 34.28
C TYR A 487 6.22 -22.33 34.56
N ILE A 488 5.08 -22.97 34.27
CA ILE A 488 3.73 -22.48 34.62
C ILE A 488 3.29 -23.03 35.97
#